data_AF-A0A914VGS8-F1
#
_entry.id   AF-A0A914VGS8-F1
#
_cell.length_a   1.000
_cell.length_b   1.000
_cell.length_c   1.000
_cell.angle_alpha   90.00
_cell.angle_beta   90.00
_cell.angle_gamma   90.00
#
_symmetry.space_group_name_H-M   'P 1'
#
loop_
_entity.id
_entity.type
_entity.pdbx_description
1 polymer ?
#
loop_
_entity_poly.entity_id
_entity_poly.type
_entity_poly.pdbx_seq_one_letter_code
_entity_poly.pdbx_strand_id
1 'polypeptide(L)'
;EVGAIAKEVAAMSMTSTGDMQQQQQTPTLEATQSSFPATNSSETSQMDLDSERAKNIQLAAEVEMLNGKLATYREALGEHKRLLTESVDNCRAELSQVKSALREAAKTTSAEIESQVSLVARSALALESQLQRDVAQAQLAASALLHDEHQRELDEIKMEIQNEKRKVYEAEKRCGHIEALVQQKDDVIALLEERATATEKELKDKINEAQAEVVKQLTIEYELLLDGARDDAKKMMQMKETELLEMRQSINEKAALIDRLRREHNDLIVQMCDRQSSDPDVAVARQVEALKHAHDSEIKAVRADMEKEFKNKMQLLQKGMEDRRNEAVMRCQKQAEIELRMVKEKMNVQIARYEAELAAAKAASDQSAALAAAMEVDTPRSSAEPLAGDEDATIDEESDPIRESIMTDSVMPATEEFSASMSVSQMTPLERSMSNRAGTGKSTQTRIRLKDMKAMIAVQDIHESCAVLVVWDEGHGAYVLFSTSSTLYFVKERSVHLMGLSVASGQPKRNWLLATVVKCEFCQIKKLDNRYKLPLGTRFYRVEVDPLPMDSTSGTGRRRGDSATTRP
;
A
#
# COMPACT_ATOMS: atom_id res chain seq x y z
N GLU A 1 -42.72 -21.44 -26.10
CA GLU A 1 -44.05 -20.78 -26.03
C GLU A 1 -44.35 -20.00 -27.31
N VAL A 2 -44.49 -20.68 -28.45
CA VAL A 2 -45.09 -20.11 -29.66
C VAL A 2 -45.85 -21.24 -30.32
N GLY A 3 -47.17 -21.27 -30.12
CA GLY A 3 -47.99 -22.38 -30.61
C GLY A 3 -49.43 -22.28 -30.12
N ALA A 4 -50.10 -21.17 -30.38
CA ALA A 4 -51.52 -21.02 -30.04
C ALA A 4 -52.24 -19.93 -30.85
N ILE A 5 -52.10 -19.90 -32.19
CA ILE A 5 -53.04 -19.16 -33.05
C ILE A 5 -53.23 -19.93 -34.37
N ALA A 6 -54.11 -20.94 -34.36
CA ALA A 6 -54.66 -21.55 -35.56
C ALA A 6 -55.90 -22.38 -35.20
N LYS A 7 -57.03 -21.73 -34.90
CA LYS A 7 -58.32 -22.42 -34.75
C LYS A 7 -59.50 -21.45 -34.92
N GLU A 8 -59.68 -20.92 -36.13
CA GLU A 8 -60.91 -20.18 -36.46
C GLU A 8 -61.25 -20.16 -37.97
N VAL A 9 -61.22 -21.32 -38.66
CA VAL A 9 -61.82 -21.44 -40.01
C VAL A 9 -62.43 -22.84 -40.22
N ALA A 10 -63.31 -23.29 -39.32
CA ALA A 10 -64.06 -24.53 -39.52
C ALA A 10 -65.44 -24.44 -38.83
N ALA A 11 -66.35 -23.66 -39.41
CA ALA A 11 -67.76 -23.66 -39.01
C ALA A 11 -68.69 -23.32 -40.18
N MET A 12 -68.72 -24.15 -41.22
CA MET A 12 -69.82 -24.18 -42.18
C MET A 12 -70.01 -25.60 -42.75
N SER A 13 -70.82 -26.42 -42.07
CA SER A 13 -71.75 -27.35 -42.72
C SER A 13 -72.50 -28.21 -41.72
N MET A 14 -73.82 -28.27 -41.93
CA MET A 14 -74.77 -29.29 -41.45
C MET A 14 -75.08 -29.14 -39.94
N THR A 15 -76.31 -28.97 -39.47
CA THR A 15 -77.64 -29.42 -39.87
C THR A 15 -78.66 -28.61 -39.07
N SER A 16 -79.83 -28.28 -39.63
CA SER A 16 -81.12 -28.53 -38.97
C SER A 16 -82.25 -27.99 -39.82
N THR A 17 -83.07 -28.91 -40.30
CA THR A 17 -84.48 -28.78 -40.60
C THR A 17 -85.20 -27.84 -39.62
N GLY A 18 -85.96 -26.89 -40.16
CA GLY A 18 -86.84 -26.00 -39.42
C GLY A 18 -88.09 -25.73 -40.26
N ASP A 19 -89.18 -26.39 -39.86
CA ASP A 19 -90.53 -26.24 -40.40
C ASP A 19 -90.98 -24.77 -40.39
N MET A 20 -91.34 -24.24 -41.56
CA MET A 20 -92.19 -23.06 -41.65
C MET A 20 -93.65 -23.49 -41.84
N GLN A 21 -94.37 -23.53 -40.72
CA GLN A 21 -95.79 -23.22 -40.71
C GLN A 21 -95.95 -21.71 -40.91
N GLN A 22 -96.50 -21.29 -42.03
CA GLN A 22 -97.28 -20.06 -42.06
C GLN A 22 -98.44 -20.17 -43.03
N GLN A 23 -99.61 -20.26 -42.42
CA GLN A 23 -100.93 -19.96 -42.96
C GLN A 23 -100.89 -18.76 -43.90
N GLN A 24 -101.41 -18.92 -45.10
CA GLN A 24 -102.35 -17.94 -45.65
C GLN A 24 -103.33 -18.66 -46.57
N GLN A 25 -104.57 -18.61 -46.13
CA GLN A 25 -105.78 -19.17 -46.72
C GLN A 25 -106.18 -18.34 -47.94
N THR A 26 -106.64 -18.98 -49.01
CA THR A 26 -107.72 -18.49 -49.89
C THR A 26 -108.09 -19.61 -50.86
N PRO A 27 -109.26 -20.27 -50.70
CA PRO A 27 -109.85 -21.10 -51.74
C PRO A 27 -110.92 -20.29 -52.48
N THR A 28 -110.97 -20.35 -53.80
CA THR A 28 -112.18 -19.93 -54.52
C THR A 28 -112.25 -20.68 -55.83
N LEU A 29 -113.00 -21.78 -55.83
CA LEU A 29 -113.76 -22.31 -56.96
C LEU A 29 -114.59 -23.47 -56.40
N GLU A 30 -115.88 -23.27 -56.20
CA GLU A 30 -116.88 -24.23 -56.66
C GLU A 30 -118.26 -23.58 -56.69
N ALA A 31 -118.84 -23.65 -57.89
CA ALA A 31 -120.20 -23.28 -58.18
C ALA A 31 -121.11 -24.46 -57.82
N THR A 32 -122.13 -24.20 -57.01
CA THR A 32 -123.32 -25.08 -56.87
C THR A 32 -124.48 -24.18 -56.46
N GLN A 33 -125.35 -23.86 -57.42
CA GLN A 33 -126.70 -24.43 -57.54
C GLN A 33 -127.67 -23.95 -56.45
N SER A 34 -128.44 -22.92 -56.79
CA SER A 34 -129.67 -22.53 -56.09
C SER A 34 -130.86 -23.33 -56.63
N SER A 35 -131.57 -24.04 -55.75
CA SER A 35 -132.91 -24.59 -55.97
C SER A 35 -133.92 -23.84 -55.10
N PHE A 36 -135.04 -23.34 -55.64
CA PHE A 36 -136.37 -23.13 -55.01
C PHE A 36 -137.31 -22.36 -55.97
N PRO A 37 -138.65 -22.35 -55.77
CA PRO A 37 -139.57 -23.04 -56.68
C PRO A 37 -140.54 -22.12 -57.44
N ALA A 38 -141.29 -22.77 -58.32
CA ALA A 38 -142.40 -22.26 -59.11
C ALA A 38 -143.50 -21.53 -58.31
N THR A 39 -144.01 -20.44 -58.89
CA THR A 39 -145.38 -19.94 -58.64
C THR A 39 -146.05 -19.55 -59.96
N ASN A 40 -147.22 -20.16 -60.17
CA ASN A 40 -148.22 -19.88 -61.18
C ASN A 40 -148.69 -18.41 -61.13
N SER A 41 -149.01 -17.82 -62.29
CA SER A 41 -150.37 -17.40 -62.63
C SER A 41 -150.43 -16.63 -63.95
N SER A 42 -151.28 -17.15 -64.85
CA SER A 42 -152.02 -16.45 -65.91
C SER A 42 -152.63 -15.14 -65.38
N GLU A 43 -152.91 -14.09 -66.14
CA GLU A 43 -153.57 -13.95 -67.44
C GLU A 43 -153.19 -12.57 -68.01
N THR A 44 -153.09 -12.42 -69.33
CA THR A 44 -153.83 -11.41 -70.15
C THR A 44 -153.11 -11.06 -71.46
N SER A 45 -153.90 -11.14 -72.53
CA SER A 45 -153.89 -10.26 -73.71
C SER A 45 -152.85 -10.50 -74.82
N GLN A 46 -153.37 -11.18 -75.85
CA GLN A 46 -152.77 -11.65 -77.09
C GLN A 46 -152.46 -10.56 -78.14
N MET A 47 -151.71 -9.51 -77.76
CA MET A 47 -151.27 -8.47 -78.71
C MET A 47 -149.82 -7.95 -78.54
N ASP A 48 -149.05 -8.44 -77.55
CA ASP A 48 -147.65 -8.00 -77.31
C ASP A 48 -146.56 -9.05 -77.68
N LEU A 49 -146.95 -10.24 -78.14
CA LEU A 49 -146.04 -11.37 -78.43
C LEU A 49 -145.05 -11.14 -79.59
N ASP A 50 -145.33 -10.21 -80.51
CA ASP A 50 -144.46 -9.96 -81.67
C ASP A 50 -143.35 -8.94 -81.37
N SER A 51 -143.56 -8.01 -80.43
CA SER A 51 -142.55 -7.04 -79.97
C SER A 51 -141.50 -7.71 -79.06
N GLU A 52 -141.95 -8.64 -78.22
CA GLU A 52 -141.08 -9.41 -77.34
C GLU A 52 -140.23 -10.43 -78.11
N ARG A 53 -140.77 -11.02 -79.18
CA ARG A 53 -140.00 -11.87 -80.11
C ARG A 53 -138.90 -11.09 -80.82
N ALA A 54 -139.15 -9.86 -81.26
CA ALA A 54 -138.13 -9.03 -81.91
C ALA A 54 -137.00 -8.64 -80.94
N LYS A 55 -137.32 -8.27 -79.70
CA LYS A 55 -136.32 -8.02 -78.65
C LYS A 55 -135.54 -9.28 -78.29
N ASN A 56 -136.19 -10.44 -78.20
CA ASN A 56 -135.52 -11.71 -77.94
C ASN A 56 -134.57 -12.12 -79.08
N ILE A 57 -134.91 -11.85 -80.33
CA ILE A 57 -134.00 -12.09 -81.47
C ILE A 57 -132.79 -11.15 -81.41
N GLN A 58 -133.00 -9.87 -81.05
CA GLN A 58 -131.91 -8.90 -80.91
C GLN A 58 -130.98 -9.23 -79.73
N LEU A 59 -131.55 -9.62 -78.59
CA LEU A 59 -130.81 -10.11 -77.43
C LEU A 59 -130.06 -11.41 -77.74
N ALA A 60 -130.66 -12.34 -78.50
CA ALA A 60 -129.98 -13.56 -78.93
C ALA A 60 -128.77 -13.26 -79.82
N ALA A 61 -128.89 -12.32 -80.76
CA ALA A 61 -127.78 -11.88 -81.61
C ALA A 61 -126.67 -11.18 -80.81
N GLU A 62 -127.04 -10.39 -79.79
CA GLU A 62 -126.07 -9.74 -78.90
C GLU A 62 -125.37 -10.75 -77.97
N VAL A 63 -126.10 -11.75 -77.46
CA VAL A 63 -125.55 -12.87 -76.70
C VAL A 63 -124.61 -13.71 -77.56
N GLU A 64 -124.94 -13.96 -78.82
CA GLU A 64 -124.08 -14.67 -79.77
C GLU A 64 -122.81 -13.87 -80.08
N MET A 65 -122.91 -12.55 -80.27
CA MET A 65 -121.75 -11.66 -80.44
C MET A 65 -120.87 -11.63 -79.18
N LEU A 66 -121.46 -11.52 -77.99
CA LEU A 66 -120.74 -11.53 -76.72
C LEU A 66 -120.10 -12.89 -76.45
N ASN A 67 -120.75 -13.99 -76.81
CA ASN A 67 -120.17 -15.33 -76.75
C ASN A 67 -119.00 -15.50 -77.73
N GLY A 68 -119.10 -14.93 -78.94
CA GLY A 68 -117.99 -14.87 -79.88
C GLY A 68 -116.80 -14.07 -79.31
N LYS A 69 -117.05 -12.89 -78.73
CA LYS A 69 -116.01 -12.10 -78.05
C LYS A 69 -115.42 -12.85 -76.85
N LEU A 70 -116.23 -13.48 -76.02
CA LEU A 70 -115.76 -14.32 -74.90
C LEU A 70 -114.94 -15.52 -75.37
N ALA A 71 -115.28 -16.13 -76.50
CA ALA A 71 -114.48 -17.18 -77.12
C ALA A 71 -113.10 -16.64 -77.54
N THR A 72 -113.06 -15.49 -78.24
CA THR A 72 -111.79 -14.85 -78.62
C THR A 72 -110.94 -14.42 -77.42
N TYR A 73 -111.56 -13.92 -76.34
CA TYR A 73 -110.84 -13.58 -75.11
C TYR A 73 -110.32 -14.82 -74.38
N ARG A 74 -111.07 -15.93 -74.38
CA ARG A 74 -110.60 -17.20 -73.81
C ARG A 74 -109.42 -17.76 -74.61
N GLU A 75 -109.47 -17.67 -75.93
CA GLU A 75 -108.37 -18.08 -76.81
C GLU A 75 -107.13 -17.21 -76.60
N ALA A 76 -107.28 -15.88 -76.58
CA ALA A 76 -106.19 -14.95 -76.30
C ALA A 76 -105.60 -15.13 -74.89
N LEU A 77 -106.43 -15.40 -73.89
CA LEU A 77 -105.98 -15.73 -72.53
C LEU A 77 -105.25 -17.07 -72.49
N GLY A 78 -105.71 -18.06 -73.25
CA GLY A 78 -105.04 -19.35 -73.42
C GLY A 78 -103.65 -19.19 -74.04
N GLU A 79 -103.54 -18.38 -75.09
CA GLU A 79 -102.27 -18.10 -75.76
C GLU A 79 -101.31 -17.30 -74.86
N HIS A 80 -101.81 -16.29 -74.12
CA HIS A 80 -101.02 -15.59 -73.11
C HIS A 80 -100.53 -16.51 -72.00
N LYS A 81 -101.37 -17.44 -71.51
CA LYS A 81 -100.95 -18.45 -70.52
C LYS A 81 -99.88 -19.37 -71.09
N ARG A 82 -100.01 -19.78 -72.36
CA ARG A 82 -99.02 -20.61 -73.06
C ARG A 82 -97.67 -19.88 -73.14
N LEU A 83 -97.66 -18.64 -73.63
CA LEU A 83 -96.46 -17.81 -73.73
C LEU A 83 -95.83 -17.52 -72.37
N LEU A 84 -96.64 -17.27 -71.33
CA LEU A 84 -96.13 -17.06 -69.98
C LEU A 84 -95.47 -18.34 -69.44
N THR A 85 -96.08 -19.50 -69.69
CA THR A 85 -95.53 -20.80 -69.28
C THR A 85 -94.21 -21.06 -70.00
N GLU A 86 -94.16 -20.83 -71.31
CA GLU A 86 -92.95 -20.96 -72.13
C GLU A 86 -91.83 -20.01 -71.66
N SER A 87 -92.17 -18.77 -71.31
CA SER A 87 -91.23 -17.80 -70.74
C SER A 87 -90.70 -18.22 -69.37
N VAL A 88 -91.57 -18.73 -68.48
CA VAL A 88 -91.18 -19.26 -67.17
C VAL A 88 -90.28 -20.49 -67.30
N ASP A 89 -90.59 -21.38 -68.23
CA ASP A 89 -89.79 -22.58 -68.50
C ASP A 89 -88.42 -22.21 -69.09
N ASN A 90 -88.36 -21.21 -69.98
CA ASN A 90 -87.10 -20.65 -70.48
C ASN A 90 -86.29 -20.01 -69.33
N CYS A 91 -86.89 -19.18 -68.49
CA CYS A 91 -86.21 -18.58 -67.34
C CYS A 91 -85.69 -19.66 -66.37
N ARG A 92 -86.46 -20.75 -66.17
CA ARG A 92 -86.05 -21.88 -65.34
C ARG A 92 -84.87 -22.63 -65.97
N ALA A 93 -84.87 -22.82 -67.28
CA ALA A 93 -83.78 -23.44 -68.01
C ALA A 93 -82.50 -22.61 -67.93
N GLU A 94 -82.59 -21.29 -68.17
CA GLU A 94 -81.47 -20.35 -68.03
C GLU A 94 -80.94 -20.33 -66.59
N LEU A 95 -81.81 -20.28 -65.58
CA LEU A 95 -81.41 -20.34 -64.18
C LEU A 95 -80.71 -21.67 -63.84
N SER A 96 -81.17 -22.79 -64.40
CA SER A 96 -80.53 -24.09 -64.24
C SER A 96 -79.14 -24.11 -64.87
N GLN A 97 -79.01 -23.53 -66.07
CA GLN A 97 -77.73 -23.40 -66.78
C GLN A 97 -76.75 -22.54 -65.99
N VAL A 98 -77.17 -21.35 -65.53
CA VAL A 98 -76.34 -20.45 -64.71
C VAL A 98 -75.91 -21.13 -63.40
N LYS A 99 -76.82 -21.87 -62.73
CA LYS A 99 -76.47 -22.65 -61.53
C LYS A 99 -75.43 -23.73 -61.83
N SER A 100 -75.55 -24.42 -62.97
CA SER A 100 -74.58 -25.44 -63.38
C SER A 100 -73.20 -24.83 -63.66
N ALA A 101 -73.15 -23.71 -64.40
CA ALA A 101 -71.92 -22.98 -64.70
C ALA A 101 -71.25 -22.43 -63.44
N LEU A 102 -72.03 -21.88 -62.49
CA LEU A 102 -71.49 -21.40 -61.22
C LEU A 102 -70.89 -22.53 -60.37
N ARG A 103 -71.52 -23.71 -60.37
CA ARG A 103 -70.98 -24.90 -59.68
C ARG A 103 -69.69 -25.40 -60.32
N GLU A 104 -69.60 -25.40 -61.65
CA GLU A 104 -68.36 -25.78 -62.34
C GLU A 104 -67.26 -24.76 -62.08
N ALA A 105 -67.55 -23.46 -62.17
CA ALA A 105 -66.60 -22.40 -61.82
C ALA A 105 -66.10 -22.56 -60.38
N ALA A 106 -67.00 -22.78 -59.40
CA ALA A 106 -66.62 -23.01 -58.01
C ALA A 106 -65.76 -24.26 -57.80
N LYS A 107 -66.01 -25.34 -58.56
CA LYS A 107 -65.15 -26.54 -58.53
C LYS A 107 -63.76 -26.26 -59.09
N THR A 108 -63.67 -25.53 -60.21
CA THR A 108 -62.38 -25.18 -60.81
C THR A 108 -61.56 -24.26 -59.92
N THR A 109 -62.18 -23.27 -59.28
CA THR A 109 -61.47 -22.38 -58.35
C THR A 109 -61.06 -23.10 -57.08
N SER A 110 -61.88 -24.01 -56.55
CA SER A 110 -61.49 -24.86 -55.41
C SER A 110 -60.28 -25.73 -55.75
N ALA A 111 -60.27 -26.36 -56.92
CA ALA A 111 -59.14 -27.18 -57.36
C ALA A 111 -57.85 -26.36 -57.55
N GLU A 112 -57.95 -25.14 -58.11
CA GLU A 112 -56.80 -24.25 -58.23
C GLU A 112 -56.27 -23.80 -56.86
N ILE A 113 -57.16 -23.45 -55.92
CA ILE A 113 -56.77 -23.10 -54.54
C ILE A 113 -56.07 -24.29 -53.87
N GLU A 114 -56.62 -25.50 -53.98
CA GLU A 114 -56.01 -26.72 -53.42
C GLU A 114 -54.62 -27.00 -54.02
N SER A 115 -54.45 -26.78 -55.32
CA SER A 115 -53.16 -26.88 -56.01
C SER A 115 -52.14 -25.87 -55.48
N GLN A 116 -52.55 -24.59 -55.35
CA GLN A 116 -51.70 -23.51 -54.82
C GLN A 116 -51.32 -23.76 -53.36
N VAL A 117 -52.27 -24.16 -52.51
CA VAL A 117 -52.01 -24.54 -51.11
C VAL A 117 -51.02 -25.69 -51.03
N SER A 118 -51.16 -26.70 -51.89
CA SER A 118 -50.23 -27.84 -51.96
C SER A 118 -48.83 -27.44 -52.44
N LEU A 119 -48.72 -26.44 -53.33
CA LEU A 119 -47.43 -25.91 -53.78
C LEU A 119 -46.75 -25.10 -52.66
N VAL A 120 -47.48 -24.21 -51.99
CA VAL A 120 -46.98 -23.42 -50.87
C VAL A 120 -46.54 -24.32 -49.72
N ALA A 121 -47.32 -25.35 -49.38
CA ALA A 121 -46.96 -26.32 -48.35
C ALA A 121 -45.63 -27.05 -48.69
N ARG A 122 -45.43 -27.47 -49.93
CA ARG A 122 -44.17 -28.09 -50.37
C ARG A 122 -43.00 -27.11 -50.31
N SER A 123 -43.21 -25.86 -50.73
CA SER A 123 -42.18 -24.82 -50.64
C SER A 123 -41.79 -24.51 -49.20
N ALA A 124 -42.77 -24.46 -48.29
CA ALA A 124 -42.54 -24.22 -46.86
C ALA A 124 -41.70 -25.35 -46.23
N LEU A 125 -42.05 -26.61 -46.50
CA LEU A 125 -41.28 -27.77 -46.04
C LEU A 125 -39.85 -27.80 -46.59
N ALA A 126 -39.67 -27.41 -47.86
CA ALA A 126 -38.33 -27.32 -48.46
C ALA A 126 -37.48 -26.23 -47.79
N LEU A 127 -38.07 -25.07 -47.51
CA LEU A 127 -37.39 -23.96 -46.84
C LEU A 127 -37.05 -24.31 -45.39
N GLU A 128 -37.95 -24.98 -44.67
CA GLU A 128 -37.70 -25.48 -43.32
C GLU A 128 -36.56 -26.48 -43.28
N SER A 129 -36.55 -27.43 -44.23
CA SER A 129 -35.46 -28.41 -44.37
C SER A 129 -34.11 -27.77 -44.75
N GLN A 130 -34.13 -26.65 -45.48
CA GLN A 130 -32.92 -25.87 -45.79
C GLN A 130 -32.44 -25.13 -44.55
N LEU A 131 -33.33 -24.45 -43.83
CA LEU A 131 -32.99 -23.72 -42.61
C LEU A 131 -32.41 -24.66 -41.53
N GLN A 132 -32.98 -25.85 -41.37
CA GLN A 132 -32.44 -26.86 -40.45
C GLN A 132 -31.01 -27.29 -40.82
N ARG A 133 -30.71 -27.43 -42.12
CA ARG A 133 -29.35 -27.74 -42.58
C ARG A 133 -28.39 -26.59 -42.34
N ASP A 134 -28.80 -25.35 -42.61
CA ASP A 134 -27.98 -24.17 -42.42
C ASP A 134 -27.68 -23.93 -40.92
N VAL A 135 -28.67 -24.15 -40.05
CA VAL A 135 -28.50 -24.09 -38.60
C VAL A 135 -27.54 -25.18 -38.12
N ALA A 136 -27.69 -26.42 -38.58
CA ALA A 136 -26.77 -27.51 -38.21
C ALA A 136 -25.33 -27.25 -38.67
N GLN A 137 -25.16 -26.69 -39.88
CA GLN A 137 -23.85 -26.33 -40.41
C GLN A 137 -23.24 -25.16 -39.63
N ALA A 138 -24.02 -24.13 -39.29
CA ALA A 138 -23.57 -23.02 -38.47
C ALA A 138 -23.16 -23.48 -37.05
N GLN A 139 -23.91 -24.42 -36.45
CA GLN A 139 -23.58 -25.01 -35.16
C GLN A 139 -22.26 -25.81 -35.21
N LEU A 140 -22.03 -26.60 -36.26
CA LEU A 140 -20.77 -27.32 -36.46
C LEU A 140 -19.59 -26.38 -36.69
N ALA A 141 -19.78 -25.30 -37.46
CA ALA A 141 -18.74 -24.30 -37.68
C ALA A 141 -18.39 -23.54 -36.39
N ALA A 142 -19.40 -23.16 -35.60
CA ALA A 142 -19.20 -22.48 -34.33
C ALA A 142 -18.48 -23.36 -33.31
N SER A 143 -18.84 -24.65 -33.21
CA SER A 143 -18.17 -25.58 -32.30
C SER A 143 -16.72 -25.87 -32.71
N ALA A 144 -16.44 -25.95 -34.02
CA ALA A 144 -15.08 -26.09 -34.52
C ALA A 144 -14.20 -24.87 -34.19
N LEU A 145 -14.71 -23.65 -34.39
CA LEU A 145 -13.97 -22.42 -34.04
C LEU A 145 -13.68 -22.32 -32.54
N LEU A 146 -14.67 -22.65 -31.71
CA LEU A 146 -14.53 -22.64 -30.25
C LEU A 146 -13.55 -23.72 -29.78
N HIS A 147 -13.53 -24.89 -30.42
CA HIS A 147 -12.54 -25.92 -30.14
C HIS A 147 -11.12 -25.48 -30.52
N ASP A 148 -10.94 -24.86 -31.69
CA ASP A 148 -9.65 -24.31 -32.13
C ASP A 148 -9.14 -23.21 -31.19
N GLU A 149 -10.02 -22.35 -30.70
CA GLU A 149 -9.68 -21.29 -29.73
C GLU A 149 -9.23 -21.89 -28.39
N HIS A 150 -10.02 -22.79 -27.81
CA HIS A 150 -9.62 -23.50 -26.59
C HIS A 150 -8.33 -24.30 -26.77
N GLN A 151 -8.10 -24.89 -27.94
CA GLN A 151 -6.87 -25.63 -28.22
C GLN A 151 -5.65 -24.71 -28.27
N ARG A 152 -5.78 -23.51 -28.84
CA ARG A 152 -4.72 -22.48 -28.84
C ARG A 152 -4.40 -22.02 -27.41
N GLU A 153 -5.42 -21.69 -26.62
CA GLU A 153 -5.24 -21.29 -25.22
C GLU A 153 -4.55 -22.39 -24.41
N LEU A 154 -4.95 -23.65 -24.63
CA LEU A 154 -4.37 -24.80 -23.93
C LEU A 154 -2.89 -25.01 -24.31
N ASP A 155 -2.51 -24.77 -25.57
CA ASP A 155 -1.13 -24.87 -26.01
C ASP A 155 -0.27 -23.67 -25.54
N GLU A 156 -0.86 -22.47 -25.43
CA GLU A 156 -0.22 -21.30 -24.81
C GLU A 156 0.06 -21.55 -23.32
N ILE A 157 -0.94 -22.02 -22.56
CA ILE A 157 -0.78 -22.38 -21.14
C ILE A 157 0.28 -23.47 -20.97
N LYS A 158 0.34 -24.48 -21.86
CA LYS A 158 1.41 -25.49 -21.83
C LYS A 158 2.80 -24.88 -22.04
N MET A 159 2.94 -23.93 -22.97
CA MET A 159 4.21 -23.24 -23.20
C MET A 159 4.63 -22.43 -21.97
N GLU A 160 3.70 -21.72 -21.33
CA GLU A 160 3.97 -20.99 -20.10
C GLU A 160 4.40 -21.92 -18.96
N ILE A 161 3.69 -23.04 -18.75
CA ILE A 161 4.07 -24.04 -17.75
C ILE A 161 5.48 -24.59 -18.02
N GLN A 162 5.85 -24.84 -19.28
CA GLN A 162 7.20 -25.30 -19.61
C GLN A 162 8.27 -24.21 -19.36
N ASN A 163 7.95 -22.95 -19.63
CA ASN A 163 8.84 -21.83 -19.36
C ASN A 163 9.07 -21.65 -17.85
N GLU A 164 8.01 -21.70 -17.05
CA GLU A 164 8.12 -21.63 -15.59
C GLU A 164 8.87 -22.82 -14.99
N LYS A 165 8.65 -24.04 -15.49
CA LYS A 165 9.46 -25.21 -15.10
C LYS A 165 10.95 -25.01 -15.36
N ARG A 166 11.33 -24.36 -16.46
CA ARG A 166 12.74 -24.04 -16.76
C ARG A 166 13.29 -23.01 -15.78
N LYS A 167 12.53 -21.96 -15.46
CA LYS A 167 12.94 -20.93 -14.48
C LYS A 167 13.13 -21.53 -13.08
N VAL A 168 12.23 -22.43 -12.66
CA VAL A 168 12.35 -23.16 -11.39
C VAL A 168 13.61 -23.99 -11.35
N TYR A 169 13.88 -24.79 -12.39
CA TYR A 169 15.11 -25.59 -12.49
C TYR A 169 16.39 -24.73 -12.41
N GLU A 170 16.42 -23.58 -13.08
CA GLU A 170 17.54 -22.64 -13.00
C GLU A 170 17.67 -21.98 -11.62
N ALA A 171 16.55 -21.72 -10.94
CA ALA A 171 16.55 -21.21 -9.57
C ALA A 171 17.08 -22.25 -8.58
N GLU A 172 16.66 -23.51 -8.69
CA GLU A 172 17.15 -24.64 -7.88
C GLU A 172 18.66 -24.82 -8.03
N LYS A 173 19.17 -24.78 -9.27
CA LYS A 173 20.62 -24.84 -9.52
C LYS A 173 21.38 -23.68 -8.87
N ARG A 174 20.81 -22.46 -8.90
CA ARG A 174 21.41 -21.29 -8.23
C ARG A 174 21.36 -21.41 -6.70
N CYS A 175 20.30 -21.98 -6.13
CA CYS A 175 20.21 -22.25 -4.70
C CYS A 175 21.27 -23.27 -4.26
N GLY A 176 21.42 -24.39 -4.97
CA GLY A 176 22.47 -25.38 -4.66
C GLY A 176 23.89 -24.80 -4.74
N HIS A 177 24.16 -23.87 -5.67
CA HIS A 177 25.45 -23.17 -5.70
C HIS A 177 25.67 -22.26 -4.48
N ILE A 178 24.61 -21.57 -4.02
CA ILE A 178 24.69 -20.71 -2.84
C ILE A 178 24.87 -21.55 -1.58
N GLU A 179 24.18 -22.67 -1.46
CA GLU A 179 24.36 -23.62 -0.36
C GLU A 179 25.81 -24.12 -0.29
N ALA A 180 26.43 -24.45 -1.43
CA ALA A 180 27.84 -24.83 -1.47
C ALA A 180 28.78 -23.68 -1.03
N LEU A 181 28.47 -22.43 -1.40
CA LEU A 181 29.24 -21.26 -0.96
C LEU A 181 29.05 -20.96 0.53
N VAL A 182 27.86 -21.20 1.08
CA VAL A 182 27.59 -21.07 2.51
C VAL A 182 28.38 -22.12 3.28
N GLN A 183 28.34 -23.39 2.86
CA GLN A 183 29.14 -24.44 3.47
C GLN A 183 30.64 -24.11 3.45
N GLN A 184 31.15 -23.63 2.31
CA GLN A 184 32.55 -23.20 2.20
C GLN A 184 32.88 -22.06 3.17
N LYS A 185 31.96 -21.11 3.38
CA LYS A 185 32.14 -20.03 4.34
C LYS A 185 32.17 -20.55 5.78
N ASP A 186 31.26 -21.46 6.11
CA ASP A 186 31.18 -22.04 7.45
C ASP A 186 32.44 -22.85 7.78
N ASP A 187 32.98 -23.60 6.82
CA ASP A 187 34.26 -24.32 6.97
C ASP A 187 35.42 -23.34 7.23
N VAL A 188 35.45 -22.20 6.55
CA VAL A 188 36.48 -21.16 6.76
C VAL A 188 36.33 -20.49 8.12
N ILE A 189 35.10 -20.22 8.57
CA ILE A 189 34.84 -19.66 9.90
C ILE A 189 35.34 -20.62 10.97
N ALA A 190 35.01 -21.91 10.87
CA ALA A 190 35.47 -22.93 11.82
C ALA A 190 37.01 -22.99 11.91
N LEU A 191 37.70 -22.96 10.77
CA LEU A 191 39.18 -22.93 10.74
C LEU A 191 39.77 -21.67 11.37
N LEU A 192 39.12 -20.51 11.19
CA LEU A 192 39.56 -19.25 11.80
C LEU A 192 39.34 -19.23 13.31
N GLU A 193 38.24 -19.81 13.80
CA GLU A 193 37.96 -19.95 15.22
C GLU A 193 38.96 -20.90 15.90
N GLU A 194 39.28 -22.03 15.29
CA GLU A 194 40.32 -22.95 15.79
C GLU A 194 41.67 -22.24 15.86
N ARG A 195 42.06 -21.50 14.81
CA ARG A 195 43.32 -20.74 14.82
C ARG A 195 43.32 -19.65 15.89
N ALA A 196 42.22 -18.93 16.06
CA ALA A 196 42.10 -17.88 17.06
C ALA A 196 42.26 -18.43 18.49
N THR A 197 41.56 -19.52 18.81
CA THR A 197 41.65 -20.18 20.13
C THR A 197 43.04 -20.74 20.40
N ALA A 198 43.72 -21.31 19.38
CA ALA A 198 45.10 -21.76 19.50
C ALA A 198 46.05 -20.60 19.82
N THR A 199 45.93 -19.47 19.12
CA THR A 199 46.76 -18.28 19.38
C THR A 199 46.46 -17.65 20.74
N GLU A 200 45.20 -17.65 21.18
CA GLU A 200 44.82 -17.14 22.50
C GLU A 200 45.45 -17.97 23.62
N LYS A 201 45.45 -19.31 23.46
CA LYS A 201 46.12 -20.21 24.39
C LYS A 201 47.62 -19.95 24.44
N GLU A 202 48.28 -19.85 23.27
CA GLU A 202 49.72 -19.58 23.20
C GLU A 202 50.10 -18.23 23.84
N LEU A 203 49.29 -17.19 23.66
CA LEU A 203 49.50 -15.89 24.31
C LEU A 203 49.29 -15.97 25.82
N LYS A 204 48.27 -16.70 26.31
CA LYS A 204 48.06 -16.92 27.74
C LYS A 204 49.25 -17.65 28.37
N ASP A 205 49.78 -18.68 27.71
CA ASP A 205 50.95 -19.43 28.19
C ASP A 205 52.18 -18.52 28.28
N LYS A 206 52.44 -17.67 27.27
CA LYS A 206 53.53 -16.68 27.29
C LYS A 206 53.37 -15.62 28.39
N ILE A 207 52.15 -15.15 28.63
CA ILE A 207 51.86 -14.20 29.72
C ILE A 207 52.16 -14.84 31.08
N ASN A 208 51.72 -16.08 31.29
CA ASN A 208 51.95 -16.80 32.54
C ASN A 208 53.45 -17.05 32.78
N GLU A 209 54.20 -17.40 31.73
CA GLU A 209 55.65 -17.57 31.80
C GLU A 209 56.36 -16.25 32.15
N ALA A 210 56.03 -15.16 31.47
CA ALA A 210 56.57 -13.84 31.76
C ALA A 210 56.24 -13.37 33.19
N GLN A 211 55.01 -13.62 33.66
CA GLN A 211 54.62 -13.35 35.05
C GLN A 211 55.45 -14.16 36.05
N ALA A 212 55.67 -15.45 35.78
CA ALA A 212 56.49 -16.29 36.64
C ALA A 212 57.96 -15.82 36.69
N GLU A 213 58.51 -15.35 35.57
CA GLU A 213 59.86 -14.76 35.52
C GLU A 213 59.95 -13.46 36.33
N VAL A 214 58.97 -12.56 36.19
CA VAL A 214 58.93 -11.31 36.97
C VAL A 214 58.85 -11.60 38.48
N VAL A 215 58.02 -12.57 38.89
CA VAL A 215 57.94 -12.98 40.30
C VAL A 215 59.27 -13.54 40.80
N LYS A 216 59.96 -14.36 40.01
CA LYS A 216 61.29 -14.87 40.37
C LYS A 216 62.30 -13.73 40.52
N GLN A 217 62.33 -12.80 39.58
CA GLN A 217 63.24 -11.63 39.63
C GLN A 217 62.99 -10.78 40.87
N LEU A 218 61.72 -10.44 41.15
CA LEU A 218 61.35 -9.67 42.35
C LEU A 218 61.69 -10.40 43.65
N THR A 219 61.57 -11.73 43.66
CA THR A 219 61.91 -12.55 44.84
C THR A 219 63.42 -12.48 45.11
N ILE A 220 64.25 -12.65 44.08
CA ILE A 220 65.71 -12.52 44.20
C ILE A 220 66.09 -11.11 44.66
N GLU A 221 65.48 -10.06 44.10
CA GLU A 221 65.73 -8.67 44.48
C GLU A 221 65.35 -8.42 45.95
N TYR A 222 64.22 -8.96 46.40
CA TYR A 222 63.79 -8.87 47.80
C TYR A 222 64.74 -9.59 48.77
N GLU A 223 65.20 -10.79 48.42
CA GLU A 223 66.19 -11.54 49.22
C GLU A 223 67.52 -10.80 49.32
N LEU A 224 68.03 -10.25 48.21
CA LEU A 224 69.25 -9.44 48.20
C LEU A 224 69.11 -8.18 49.06
N LEU A 225 67.93 -7.53 49.01
CA LEU A 225 67.66 -6.34 49.82
C LEU A 225 67.59 -6.68 51.32
N LEU A 226 67.01 -7.83 51.68
CA LEU A 226 67.00 -8.32 53.06
C LEU A 226 68.40 -8.66 53.58
N ASP A 227 69.22 -9.31 52.76
CA ASP A 227 70.60 -9.64 53.13
C ASP A 227 71.45 -8.37 53.27
N GLY A 228 71.30 -7.39 52.37
CA GLY A 228 71.93 -6.08 52.49
C GLY A 228 71.54 -5.36 53.78
N ALA A 229 70.25 -5.34 54.12
CA ALA A 229 69.76 -4.75 55.36
C ALA A 229 70.30 -5.49 56.61
N ARG A 230 70.43 -6.83 56.55
CA ARG A 230 71.00 -7.65 57.63
C ARG A 230 72.49 -7.36 57.83
N ASP A 231 73.25 -7.23 56.75
CA ASP A 231 74.68 -6.89 56.82
C ASP A 231 74.91 -5.49 57.38
N ASP A 232 74.10 -4.51 56.98
CA ASP A 232 74.18 -3.15 57.50
C ASP A 232 73.81 -3.09 59.00
N ALA A 233 72.79 -3.84 59.43
CA ALA A 233 72.47 -3.99 60.84
C ALA A 233 73.61 -4.63 61.64
N LYS A 234 74.30 -5.64 61.06
CA LYS A 234 75.45 -6.28 61.68
C LYS A 234 76.64 -5.33 61.83
N LYS A 235 76.96 -4.55 60.79
CA LYS A 235 78.00 -3.51 60.85
C LYS A 235 77.67 -2.45 61.89
N MET A 236 76.40 -2.02 61.95
CA MET A 236 75.93 -1.08 62.97
C MET A 236 76.12 -1.63 64.38
N MET A 237 75.74 -2.89 64.61
CA MET A 237 75.92 -3.55 65.91
C MET A 237 77.40 -3.65 66.29
N GLN A 238 78.27 -4.01 65.35
CA GLN A 238 79.72 -4.07 65.59
C GLN A 238 80.30 -2.69 65.95
N MET A 239 79.92 -1.62 65.22
CA MET A 239 80.35 -0.26 65.56
C MET A 239 79.86 0.16 66.95
N LYS A 240 78.62 -0.19 67.31
CA LYS A 240 78.08 0.11 68.64
C LYS A 240 78.79 -0.69 69.73
N GLU A 241 79.18 -1.93 69.45
CA GLU A 241 79.95 -2.76 70.36
C GLU A 241 81.37 -2.20 70.58
N THR A 242 82.04 -1.73 69.54
CA THR A 242 83.35 -1.06 69.66
C THR A 242 83.24 0.25 70.44
N GLU A 243 82.24 1.09 70.16
CA GLU A 243 81.98 2.32 70.92
C GLU A 243 81.71 2.02 72.40
N LEU A 244 80.94 0.96 72.71
CA LEU A 244 80.69 0.53 74.08
C LEU A 244 81.97 0.06 74.78
N LEU A 245 82.87 -0.61 74.05
CA LEU A 245 84.13 -1.12 74.59
C LEU A 245 85.10 0.02 74.90
N GLU A 246 85.19 1.02 74.02
CA GLU A 246 85.92 2.28 74.25
C GLU A 246 85.34 3.06 75.44
N MET A 247 84.01 3.18 75.52
CA MET A 247 83.37 3.80 76.68
C MET A 247 83.68 3.06 77.98
N ARG A 248 83.66 1.71 77.97
CA ARG A 248 84.04 0.90 79.14
C ARG A 248 85.51 1.12 79.53
N GLN A 249 86.42 1.20 78.57
CA GLN A 249 87.82 1.53 78.84
C GLN A 249 87.97 2.92 79.46
N SER A 250 87.29 3.93 78.89
CA SER A 250 87.28 5.29 79.45
C SER A 250 86.71 5.33 80.87
N ILE A 251 85.65 4.57 81.15
CA ILE A 251 85.10 4.43 82.51
C ILE A 251 86.14 3.80 83.45
N ASN A 252 86.84 2.74 83.03
CA ASN A 252 87.87 2.10 83.83
C ASN A 252 89.06 3.03 84.12
N GLU A 253 89.50 3.81 83.12
CA GLU A 253 90.56 4.81 83.29
C GLU A 253 90.14 5.91 84.27
N LYS A 254 88.90 6.41 84.14
CA LYS A 254 88.33 7.39 85.08
C LYS A 254 88.20 6.80 86.48
N ALA A 255 87.80 5.54 86.62
CA ALA A 255 87.75 4.85 87.92
C ALA A 255 89.15 4.73 88.55
N ALA A 256 90.17 4.35 87.77
CA ALA A 256 91.56 4.28 88.24
C ALA A 256 92.12 5.67 88.64
N LEU A 257 91.72 6.73 87.92
CA LEU A 257 92.05 8.10 88.31
C LEU A 257 91.34 8.50 89.61
N ILE A 258 90.06 8.17 89.77
CA ILE A 258 89.31 8.38 91.01
C ILE A 258 90.00 7.63 92.17
N ASP A 259 90.45 6.38 91.98
CA ASP A 259 91.15 5.62 93.02
C ASP A 259 92.54 6.19 93.34
N ARG A 260 93.22 6.82 92.38
CA ARG A 260 94.45 7.60 92.65
C ARG A 260 94.15 8.85 93.46
N LEU A 261 93.17 9.64 93.03
CA LEU A 261 92.75 10.84 93.74
C LEU A 261 92.21 10.51 95.13
N ARG A 262 91.54 9.36 95.32
CA ARG A 262 91.12 8.87 96.64
C ARG A 262 92.29 8.48 97.51
N ARG A 263 93.33 7.85 96.95
CA ARG A 263 94.57 7.56 97.69
C ARG A 263 95.30 8.84 98.08
N GLU A 264 95.47 9.77 97.15
CA GLU A 264 96.05 11.08 97.42
C GLU A 264 95.22 11.87 98.44
N HIS A 265 93.89 11.84 98.34
CA HIS A 265 92.98 12.46 99.31
C HIS A 265 93.04 11.78 100.67
N ASN A 266 93.15 10.44 100.74
CA ASN A 266 93.34 9.73 102.00
C ASN A 266 94.72 10.01 102.60
N ASP A 267 95.77 10.10 101.79
CA ASP A 267 97.12 10.50 102.21
C ASP A 267 97.14 11.96 102.68
N LEU A 268 96.40 12.85 102.01
CA LEU A 268 96.17 14.22 102.47
C LEU A 268 95.33 14.26 103.75
N ILE A 269 94.30 13.43 103.90
CA ILE A 269 93.53 13.31 105.15
C ILE A 269 94.46 12.82 106.26
N VAL A 270 95.33 11.84 106.03
CA VAL A 270 96.32 11.41 107.02
C VAL A 270 97.29 12.56 107.35
N GLN A 271 97.75 13.32 106.35
CA GLN A 271 98.59 14.51 106.55
C GLN A 271 97.86 15.68 107.24
N MET A 272 96.54 15.82 107.05
CA MET A 272 95.69 16.83 107.69
C MET A 272 95.26 16.41 109.10
N CYS A 273 95.06 15.11 109.36
CA CYS A 273 94.86 14.56 110.69
C CYS A 273 96.11 14.72 111.57
N ASP A 274 97.31 14.74 110.98
CA ASP A 274 98.58 15.04 111.67
C ASP A 274 98.89 16.55 111.81
N ARG A 275 98.09 17.43 111.21
CA ARG A 275 98.24 18.89 111.32
C ARG A 275 96.90 19.58 111.58
N GLN A 276 96.51 19.60 112.85
CA GLN A 276 95.70 20.62 113.52
C GLN A 276 94.56 21.29 112.71
N SER A 277 93.33 20.96 113.14
CA SER A 277 92.27 21.90 113.55
C SER A 277 91.72 22.96 112.57
N SER A 278 90.39 22.87 112.38
CA SER A 278 89.39 23.95 112.28
C SER A 278 88.71 24.15 110.90
N ASP A 279 87.39 23.95 110.95
CA ASP A 279 86.30 24.20 109.99
C ASP A 279 86.27 25.65 109.45
N PRO A 280 85.81 25.93 108.20
CA PRO A 280 84.36 26.08 107.98
C PRO A 280 83.83 25.60 106.60
N ASP A 281 83.01 24.56 106.63
CA ASP A 281 82.34 23.81 105.55
C ASP A 281 81.18 24.53 104.80
N VAL A 282 80.81 25.78 105.14
CA VAL A 282 79.53 26.38 104.68
C VAL A 282 79.66 27.29 103.44
N ALA A 283 80.82 27.93 103.21
CA ALA A 283 81.02 28.80 102.05
C ALA A 283 81.29 28.00 100.76
N VAL A 284 82.01 26.89 100.89
CA VAL A 284 82.33 25.98 99.79
C VAL A 284 81.07 25.26 99.31
N ALA A 285 80.18 24.84 100.23
CA ALA A 285 78.91 24.20 99.89
C ALA A 285 77.99 25.08 99.02
N ARG A 286 77.86 26.39 99.33
CA ARG A 286 77.04 27.32 98.52
C ARG A 286 77.62 27.57 97.13
N GLN A 287 78.95 27.66 97.01
CA GLN A 287 79.61 27.82 95.71
C GLN A 287 79.47 26.56 94.84
N VAL A 288 79.56 25.38 95.46
CA VAL A 288 79.35 24.09 94.80
C VAL A 288 77.90 23.90 94.35
N GLU A 289 76.92 24.32 95.14
CA GLU A 289 75.50 24.30 94.74
C GLU A 289 75.19 25.28 93.60
N ALA A 290 75.77 26.49 93.62
CA ALA A 290 75.61 27.45 92.53
C ALA A 290 76.20 26.94 91.20
N LEU A 291 77.37 26.30 91.25
CA LEU A 291 77.99 25.67 90.08
C LEU A 291 77.21 24.45 89.59
N LYS A 292 76.65 23.63 90.49
CA LYS A 292 75.77 22.51 90.11
C LYS A 292 74.52 23.00 89.39
N HIS A 293 73.86 24.05 89.89
CA HIS A 293 72.69 24.62 89.22
C HIS A 293 73.03 25.24 87.86
N ALA A 294 74.19 25.89 87.73
CA ALA A 294 74.65 26.40 86.43
C ALA A 294 74.89 25.26 85.42
N HIS A 295 75.58 24.18 85.83
CA HIS A 295 75.80 23.01 84.98
C HIS A 295 74.49 22.29 84.62
N ASP A 296 73.55 22.15 85.56
CA ASP A 296 72.24 21.55 85.28
C ASP A 296 71.42 22.38 84.28
N SER A 297 71.55 23.71 84.32
CA SER A 297 70.92 24.61 83.36
C SER A 297 71.53 24.46 81.96
N GLU A 298 72.86 24.38 81.84
CA GLU A 298 73.55 24.15 80.56
C GLU A 298 73.23 22.77 79.97
N ILE A 299 73.18 21.71 80.80
CA ILE A 299 72.78 20.36 80.36
C ILE A 299 71.35 20.37 79.82
N LYS A 300 70.42 21.10 80.45
CA LYS A 300 69.05 21.25 79.95
C LYS A 300 69.00 22.01 78.63
N ALA A 301 69.78 23.08 78.48
CA ALA A 301 69.86 23.85 77.24
C ALA A 301 70.38 22.98 76.07
N VAL A 302 71.47 22.23 76.28
CA VAL A 302 72.04 21.32 75.27
C VAL A 302 71.04 20.21 74.89
N ARG A 303 70.30 19.66 75.85
CA ARG A 303 69.25 18.67 75.56
C ARG A 303 68.12 19.27 74.72
N ALA A 304 67.68 20.49 75.04
CA ALA A 304 66.62 21.18 74.29
C ALA A 304 67.06 21.49 72.85
N ASP A 305 68.31 21.90 72.64
CA ASP A 305 68.85 22.14 71.30
C ASP A 305 68.98 20.84 70.49
N MET A 306 69.45 19.75 71.10
CA MET A 306 69.49 18.44 70.44
C MET A 306 68.10 17.92 70.07
N GLU A 307 67.11 18.10 70.94
CA GLU A 307 65.72 17.68 70.67
C GLU A 307 65.09 18.53 69.55
N LYS A 308 65.40 19.84 69.51
CA LYS A 308 65.00 20.74 68.43
C LYS A 308 65.64 20.34 67.09
N GLU A 309 66.92 20.04 67.07
CA GLU A 309 67.60 19.57 65.85
C GLU A 309 67.05 18.22 65.37
N PHE A 310 66.80 17.29 66.29
CA PHE A 310 66.20 16.00 65.95
C PHE A 310 64.80 16.17 65.35
N LYS A 311 63.98 17.04 65.96
CA LYS A 311 62.64 17.36 65.46
C LYS A 311 62.67 18.02 64.09
N ASN A 312 63.60 18.96 63.87
CA ASN A 312 63.80 19.60 62.57
C ASN A 312 64.24 18.59 61.50
N LYS A 313 65.16 17.68 61.84
CA LYS A 313 65.66 16.65 60.90
C LYS A 313 64.57 15.63 60.55
N MET A 314 63.72 15.27 61.51
CA MET A 314 62.55 14.42 61.25
C MET A 314 61.52 15.10 60.37
N GLN A 315 61.21 16.37 60.62
CA GLN A 315 60.31 17.13 59.75
C GLN A 315 60.84 17.26 58.32
N LEU A 316 62.15 17.46 58.15
CA LEU A 316 62.76 17.55 56.82
C LEU A 316 62.70 16.22 56.06
N LEU A 317 62.95 15.10 56.74
CA LEU A 317 62.84 13.76 56.13
C LEU A 317 61.38 13.41 55.78
N GLN A 318 60.44 13.72 56.68
CA GLN A 318 59.02 13.52 56.43
C GLN A 318 58.55 14.36 55.23
N LYS A 319 58.93 15.64 55.18
CA LYS A 319 58.60 16.52 54.04
C LYS A 319 59.24 16.03 52.74
N GLY A 320 60.49 15.60 52.75
CA GLY A 320 61.18 15.07 51.57
C GLY A 320 60.60 13.73 51.06
N MET A 321 59.96 12.95 51.91
CA MET A 321 59.19 11.77 51.51
C MET A 321 57.83 12.15 50.92
N GLU A 322 57.13 13.10 51.53
CA GLU A 322 55.84 13.62 51.06
C GLU A 322 56.00 14.25 49.66
N ASP A 323 57.03 15.07 49.45
CA ASP A 323 57.31 15.72 48.17
C ASP A 323 57.59 14.68 47.07
N ARG A 324 58.37 13.63 47.36
CA ARG A 324 58.63 12.51 46.42
C ARG A 324 57.37 11.70 46.11
N ARG A 325 56.53 11.45 47.12
CA ARG A 325 55.23 10.78 46.95
C ARG A 325 54.34 11.61 46.04
N ASN A 326 54.23 12.91 46.29
CA ASN A 326 53.41 13.84 45.50
C ASN A 326 53.91 13.93 44.05
N GLU A 327 55.23 13.98 43.85
CA GLU A 327 55.80 14.00 42.50
C GLU A 327 55.49 12.71 41.72
N ALA A 328 55.61 11.54 42.36
CA ALA A 328 55.26 10.25 41.74
C ALA A 328 53.75 10.18 41.40
N VAL A 329 52.88 10.64 42.30
CA VAL A 329 51.43 10.72 42.08
C VAL A 329 51.12 11.62 40.89
N MET A 330 51.73 12.80 40.79
CA MET A 330 51.54 13.72 39.67
C MET A 330 51.98 13.12 38.34
N ARG A 331 53.09 12.36 38.31
CA ARG A 331 53.53 11.66 37.09
C ARG A 331 52.54 10.57 36.68
N CYS A 332 52.04 9.77 37.62
CA CYS A 332 51.03 8.74 37.35
C CYS A 332 49.72 9.35 36.86
N GLN A 333 49.26 10.47 37.45
CA GLN A 333 48.07 11.18 37.00
C GLN A 333 48.22 11.70 35.57
N LYS A 334 49.36 12.33 35.25
CA LYS A 334 49.63 12.82 33.89
C LYS A 334 49.68 11.69 32.86
N GLN A 335 50.24 10.53 33.22
CA GLN A 335 50.26 9.35 32.36
C GLN A 335 48.84 8.80 32.13
N ALA A 336 48.03 8.69 33.19
CA ALA A 336 46.64 8.26 33.09
C ALA A 336 45.79 9.21 32.22
N GLU A 337 46.01 10.52 32.31
CA GLU A 337 45.33 11.50 31.44
C GLU A 337 45.68 11.33 29.96
N ILE A 338 46.94 11.04 29.65
CA ILE A 338 47.39 10.78 28.27
C ILE A 338 46.73 9.50 27.73
N GLU A 339 46.73 8.43 28.52
CA GLU A 339 46.09 7.17 28.13
C GLU A 339 44.59 7.33 27.94
N LEU A 340 43.91 8.03 28.85
CA LEU A 340 42.49 8.34 28.71
C LEU A 340 42.21 9.14 27.44
N ARG A 341 43.06 10.12 27.10
CA ARG A 341 42.94 10.88 25.85
C ARG A 341 43.12 10.00 24.63
N MET A 342 44.10 9.10 24.63
CA MET A 342 44.33 8.16 23.52
C MET A 342 43.17 7.17 23.34
N VAL A 343 42.61 6.67 24.44
CA VAL A 343 41.43 5.77 24.41
C VAL A 343 40.21 6.53 23.90
N LYS A 344 39.98 7.76 24.37
CA LYS A 344 38.89 8.61 23.90
C LYS A 344 39.01 8.88 22.40
N GLU A 345 40.20 9.19 21.91
CA GLU A 345 40.43 9.43 20.48
C GLU A 345 40.18 8.17 19.65
N LYS A 346 40.66 7.00 20.11
CA LYS A 346 40.37 5.71 19.47
C LYS A 346 38.87 5.41 19.44
N MET A 347 38.17 5.68 20.54
CA MET A 347 36.72 5.47 20.63
C MET A 347 35.96 6.44 19.71
N ASN A 348 36.37 7.71 19.63
CA ASN A 348 35.79 8.68 18.70
C ASN A 348 35.95 8.26 17.24
N VAL A 349 37.13 7.73 16.86
CA VAL A 349 37.35 7.20 15.51
C VAL A 349 36.47 5.97 15.25
N GLN A 350 36.30 5.09 16.23
CA GLN A 350 35.38 3.95 16.12
C GLN A 350 33.92 4.40 16.01
N ILE A 351 33.49 5.38 16.81
CA ILE A 351 32.14 5.96 16.74
C ILE A 351 31.90 6.56 15.35
N ALA A 352 32.81 7.39 14.85
CA ALA A 352 32.70 7.97 13.52
C ALA A 352 32.63 6.90 12.41
N ARG A 353 33.37 5.79 12.58
CA ARG A 353 33.29 4.64 11.67
C ARG A 353 31.95 3.93 11.75
N TYR A 354 31.44 3.65 12.95
CA TYR A 354 30.12 3.03 13.13
C TYR A 354 29.00 3.94 12.64
N GLU A 355 29.10 5.26 12.83
CA GLU A 355 28.14 6.24 12.29
C GLU A 355 28.17 6.26 10.76
N ALA A 356 29.34 6.18 10.14
CA ALA A 356 29.47 6.06 8.69
C ALA A 356 28.93 4.73 8.15
N GLU A 357 29.21 3.61 8.84
CA GLU A 357 28.67 2.29 8.50
C GLU A 357 27.14 2.24 8.68
N LEU A 358 26.61 2.88 9.73
CA LEU A 358 25.18 2.97 10.00
C LEU A 358 24.47 3.93 9.05
N ALA A 359 25.12 5.00 8.61
CA ALA A 359 24.62 5.86 7.53
C ALA A 359 24.63 5.14 6.18
N ALA A 360 25.66 4.34 5.88
CA ALA A 360 25.72 3.50 4.69
C ALA A 360 24.69 2.37 4.72
N ALA A 361 24.49 1.75 5.89
CA ALA A 361 23.48 0.71 6.10
C ALA A 361 22.06 1.28 6.06
N LYS A 362 21.82 2.48 6.59
CA LYS A 362 20.56 3.20 6.41
C LYS A 362 20.34 3.59 4.96
N ALA A 363 21.34 4.11 4.26
CA ALA A 363 21.24 4.36 2.82
C ALA A 363 20.95 3.07 2.03
N ALA A 364 21.52 1.93 2.42
CA ALA A 364 21.25 0.62 1.83
C ALA A 364 19.88 0.05 2.25
N SER A 365 19.43 0.30 3.48
CA SER A 365 18.14 -0.11 4.03
C SER A 365 17.00 0.75 3.49
N ASP A 366 17.20 2.04 3.27
CA ASP A 366 16.25 2.93 2.60
C ASP A 366 16.15 2.55 1.11
N GLN A 367 17.28 2.16 0.50
CA GLN A 367 17.31 1.51 -0.82
C GLN A 367 16.61 0.14 -0.84
N SER A 368 16.58 -0.60 0.27
CA SER A 368 15.94 -1.92 0.39
C SER A 368 14.47 -1.87 0.84
N ALA A 369 14.08 -0.90 1.66
CA ALA A 369 12.74 -0.67 2.18
C ALA A 369 11.85 -0.01 1.12
N ALA A 370 12.43 0.90 0.31
CA ALA A 370 11.80 1.37 -0.92
C ALA A 370 11.59 0.24 -1.96
N LEU A 371 12.36 -0.84 -1.85
CA LEU A 371 12.30 -2.03 -2.70
C LEU A 371 11.31 -3.08 -2.18
N ALA A 372 11.14 -3.20 -0.86
CA ALA A 372 10.19 -4.12 -0.23
C ALA A 372 8.74 -3.59 -0.25
N ALA A 373 8.53 -2.28 -0.07
CA ALA A 373 7.20 -1.67 -0.13
C ALA A 373 6.61 -1.64 -1.56
N ALA A 374 7.45 -1.80 -2.58
CA ALA A 374 7.04 -1.90 -3.99
C ALA A 374 6.64 -3.32 -4.42
N MET A 375 6.74 -4.32 -3.53
CA MET A 375 6.47 -5.74 -3.82
C MET A 375 5.15 -6.27 -3.21
N GLU A 376 4.37 -5.42 -2.55
CA GLU A 376 2.99 -5.71 -2.15
C GLU A 376 2.04 -5.09 -3.19
N VAL A 377 1.50 -5.94 -4.08
CA VAL A 377 0.14 -5.93 -4.69
C VAL A 377 0.19 -6.87 -5.91
N ASP A 378 -0.34 -8.08 -5.78
CA ASP A 378 -1.73 -8.39 -6.21
C ASP A 378 -1.96 -9.92 -6.21
N THR A 379 -2.83 -10.40 -5.33
CA THR A 379 -3.57 -11.67 -5.54
C THR A 379 -5.05 -11.35 -5.39
N PRO A 380 -5.89 -11.66 -6.39
CA PRO A 380 -7.28 -11.22 -6.42
C PRO A 380 -8.18 -12.23 -5.70
N ARG A 381 -8.97 -11.78 -4.72
CA ARG A 381 -10.19 -12.49 -4.29
C ARG A 381 -11.17 -11.54 -3.58
N SER A 382 -12.15 -11.05 -4.35
CA SER A 382 -13.58 -11.36 -4.22
C SER A 382 -14.29 -10.79 -2.98
N SER A 383 -15.01 -9.69 -3.23
CA SER A 383 -16.41 -9.44 -2.83
C SER A 383 -16.87 -9.88 -1.43
N ALA A 384 -17.07 -8.91 -0.53
CA ALA A 384 -18.26 -8.80 0.31
C ALA A 384 -18.30 -7.41 1.00
N GLU A 385 -19.34 -6.63 0.69
CA GLU A 385 -19.98 -5.68 1.63
C GLU A 385 -20.48 -6.45 2.88
N PRO A 386 -20.70 -5.84 4.08
CA PRO A 386 -21.66 -4.72 4.23
C PRO A 386 -21.49 -3.74 5.43
N LEU A 387 -22.19 -2.60 5.30
CA LEU A 387 -23.07 -1.90 6.26
C LEU A 387 -22.68 -1.75 7.76
N ALA A 388 -22.62 -0.47 8.16
CA ALA A 388 -23.31 0.19 9.30
C ALA A 388 -23.41 -0.50 10.68
N GLY A 389 -23.10 0.26 11.74
CA GLY A 389 -23.65 0.03 13.08
C GLY A 389 -22.88 0.72 14.20
N ASP A 390 -23.57 1.63 14.89
CA ASP A 390 -23.23 2.25 16.17
C ASP A 390 -22.91 1.25 17.30
N GLU A 391 -22.28 1.78 18.36
CA GLU A 391 -22.54 1.58 19.81
C GLU A 391 -21.29 1.33 20.67
N ASP A 392 -20.94 2.37 21.43
CA ASP A 392 -20.79 2.47 22.89
C ASP A 392 -20.16 1.34 23.75
N ALA A 393 -19.64 1.79 24.89
CA ALA A 393 -19.28 1.08 26.12
C ALA A 393 -17.81 0.60 26.30
N THR A 394 -17.04 1.47 26.98
CA THR A 394 -16.31 1.26 28.26
C THR A 394 -15.99 -0.16 28.74
N ILE A 395 -14.76 -0.36 29.27
CA ILE A 395 -14.51 -0.73 30.69
C ILE A 395 -13.00 -0.55 31.00
N ASP A 396 -12.77 0.08 32.15
CA ASP A 396 -11.52 0.33 32.88
C ASP A 396 -10.75 -0.95 33.29
N GLU A 397 -9.44 -0.84 33.56
CA GLU A 397 -8.94 -0.76 34.94
C GLU A 397 -7.40 -0.64 35.07
N GLU A 398 -7.05 -0.05 36.21
CA GLU A 398 -5.80 0.59 36.66
C GLU A 398 -4.67 -0.38 37.04
N SER A 399 -3.43 0.13 37.12
CA SER A 399 -2.69 0.17 38.40
C SER A 399 -1.39 1.01 38.33
N ASP A 400 -1.44 2.11 39.10
CA ASP A 400 -0.41 2.78 39.92
C ASP A 400 0.92 3.34 39.37
N PRO A 401 1.17 4.65 39.62
CA PRO A 401 2.49 5.27 39.64
C PRO A 401 2.93 5.66 41.08
N ILE A 402 4.15 5.28 41.47
CA ILE A 402 4.81 5.78 42.68
C ILE A 402 5.65 7.03 42.34
N ARG A 403 5.09 8.19 42.73
CA ARG A 403 5.70 9.32 43.48
C ARG A 403 7.18 9.11 43.90
N GLU A 404 8.08 10.08 43.93
CA GLU A 404 7.98 11.53 43.97
C GLU A 404 9.42 12.10 43.94
N SER A 405 9.48 13.39 43.60
CA SER A 405 10.29 14.40 44.31
C SER A 405 11.76 14.65 43.93
N ILE A 406 11.98 15.79 43.26
CA ILE A 406 12.24 17.12 43.88
C ILE A 406 13.43 17.87 43.24
N MET A 407 13.08 19.08 42.76
CA MET A 407 13.81 20.36 42.73
C MET A 407 15.07 20.47 41.86
N THR A 408 14.98 21.15 40.70
CA THR A 408 15.12 22.62 40.51
C THR A 408 16.49 23.15 40.90
N ASP A 409 17.26 23.68 39.95
CA ASP A 409 17.47 25.13 39.89
C ASP A 409 18.02 25.59 38.53
N SER A 410 17.80 26.87 38.30
CA SER A 410 17.96 27.71 37.12
C SER A 410 19.40 27.83 36.59
N VAL A 411 19.51 28.26 35.32
CA VAL A 411 20.12 29.53 34.88
C VAL A 411 20.53 29.40 33.39
N MET A 412 19.85 30.17 32.54
CA MET A 412 20.37 30.65 31.25
C MET A 412 21.25 31.89 31.52
N PRO A 413 22.21 32.22 30.65
CA PRO A 413 21.84 33.21 29.63
C PRO A 413 22.43 33.00 28.23
N ALA A 414 21.69 33.63 27.33
CA ALA A 414 21.83 33.95 25.92
C ALA A 414 23.19 34.42 25.34
N THR A 415 23.20 34.38 23.99
CA THR A 415 23.90 35.20 22.97
C THR A 415 25.40 34.98 22.72
N GLU A 416 25.76 34.58 21.49
CA GLU A 416 26.20 35.51 20.43
C GLU A 416 26.36 34.80 19.06
N GLU A 417 25.84 35.45 18.02
CA GLU A 417 26.15 35.20 16.61
C GLU A 417 27.50 35.86 16.26
N PHE A 418 28.41 35.14 15.60
CA PHE A 418 29.37 35.78 14.70
C PHE A 418 29.77 34.86 13.54
N SER A 419 29.65 35.43 12.35
CA SER A 419 30.00 34.85 11.06
C SER A 419 31.51 34.91 10.80
N ALA A 420 32.11 33.88 10.18
CA ALA A 420 33.22 34.07 9.24
C ALA A 420 33.56 32.77 8.48
N SER A 421 33.26 32.83 7.18
CA SER A 421 34.03 32.31 6.05
C SER A 421 35.34 31.55 6.31
N MET A 422 35.50 30.39 5.67
CA MET A 422 36.72 30.06 4.93
C MET A 422 36.42 29.36 3.61
N SER A 423 37.10 29.86 2.59
CA SER A 423 36.99 29.59 1.17
C SER A 423 38.05 28.58 0.70
N VAL A 424 37.68 27.83 -0.35
CA VAL A 424 38.51 27.38 -1.49
C VAL A 424 39.72 26.47 -1.20
N SER A 425 39.66 25.24 -1.74
CA SER A 425 40.63 24.81 -2.76
C SER A 425 40.16 23.59 -3.54
N GLN A 426 40.24 23.74 -4.86
CA GLN A 426 40.13 22.73 -5.90
C GLN A 426 41.18 21.64 -5.72
N MET A 427 40.83 20.38 -6.02
CA MET A 427 41.76 19.38 -6.58
C MET A 427 41.00 18.48 -7.55
N THR A 428 41.70 18.14 -8.62
CA THR A 428 41.34 17.60 -9.94
C THR A 428 40.76 16.18 -9.96
N PRO A 429 40.10 15.75 -11.06
CA PRO A 429 39.53 14.42 -11.19
C PRO A 429 40.64 13.41 -11.50
N LEU A 430 40.79 12.38 -10.66
CA LEU A 430 41.62 11.22 -10.98
C LEU A 430 40.70 10.05 -11.29
N GLU A 431 40.56 9.75 -12.57
CA GLU A 431 40.08 8.47 -13.06
C GLU A 431 40.99 7.35 -12.51
N ARG A 432 40.42 6.46 -11.70
CA ARG A 432 40.95 5.11 -11.54
C ARG A 432 39.79 4.12 -11.49
N SER A 433 39.62 3.48 -12.64
CA SER A 433 39.07 2.14 -12.79
C SER A 433 39.44 1.25 -11.61
N MET A 434 38.42 0.81 -10.85
CA MET A 434 38.48 -0.40 -10.05
C MET A 434 37.20 -1.18 -10.30
N SER A 435 37.40 -2.28 -11.00
CA SER A 435 36.44 -3.29 -11.40
C SER A 435 35.83 -4.00 -10.18
N ASN A 436 34.50 -4.14 -10.21
CA ASN A 436 33.69 -5.25 -9.74
C ASN A 436 34.17 -6.08 -8.55
N ARG A 437 33.50 -5.90 -7.40
CA ARG A 437 33.04 -7.00 -6.55
C ARG A 437 31.64 -6.70 -6.05
N ALA A 438 30.65 -7.13 -6.84
CA ALA A 438 29.24 -7.13 -6.45
C ALA A 438 29.01 -8.33 -5.52
N GLY A 439 28.82 -8.03 -4.24
CA GLY A 439 28.26 -8.96 -3.26
C GLY A 439 26.78 -9.17 -3.55
N THR A 440 26.42 -10.44 -3.65
CA THR A 440 25.10 -10.96 -3.99
C THR A 440 24.09 -10.73 -2.86
N GLY A 441 23.18 -9.77 -3.05
CA GLY A 441 21.87 -9.76 -2.42
C GLY A 441 20.82 -10.03 -3.50
N LYS A 442 20.14 -11.17 -3.44
CA LYS A 442 19.00 -11.45 -4.31
C LYS A 442 17.86 -10.52 -3.90
N SER A 443 17.69 -9.42 -4.63
CA SER A 443 16.39 -8.76 -4.71
C SER A 443 16.09 -8.52 -6.18
N THR A 444 14.95 -9.02 -6.63
CA THR A 444 14.38 -8.78 -7.95
C THR A 444 14.05 -7.30 -8.10
N GLN A 445 15.08 -6.46 -8.29
CA GLN A 445 14.91 -5.03 -8.52
C GLN A 445 14.74 -4.78 -10.02
N THR A 446 13.54 -4.37 -10.41
CA THR A 446 13.30 -3.73 -11.71
C THR A 446 14.14 -2.46 -11.76
N ARG A 447 15.22 -2.49 -12.55
CA ARG A 447 16.14 -1.36 -12.72
C ARG A 447 15.48 -0.30 -13.59
N ILE A 448 14.70 0.57 -12.98
CA ILE A 448 14.07 1.73 -13.62
C ILE A 448 15.20 2.70 -14.02
N ARG A 449 15.23 3.12 -15.28
CA ARG A 449 16.31 3.97 -15.77
C ARG A 449 16.07 5.39 -15.24
N LEU A 450 17.13 6.18 -15.10
CA LEU A 450 17.06 7.58 -14.66
C LEU A 450 16.08 8.43 -15.53
N LYS A 451 15.85 8.00 -16.77
CA LYS A 451 14.87 8.61 -17.69
C LYS A 451 13.42 8.38 -17.26
N ASP A 452 13.12 7.25 -16.64
CA ASP A 452 11.75 6.88 -16.23
C ASP A 452 11.38 7.49 -14.87
N MET A 453 12.37 7.83 -14.02
CA MET A 453 12.13 8.60 -12.78
C MET A 453 11.53 9.98 -13.05
N LYS A 454 11.81 10.57 -14.22
CA LYS A 454 11.25 11.86 -14.63
C LYS A 454 9.72 11.81 -14.87
N ALA A 455 9.15 10.61 -15.00
CA ALA A 455 7.72 10.39 -15.18
C ALA A 455 6.99 9.97 -13.89
N MET A 456 7.70 9.87 -12.75
CA MET A 456 7.10 9.52 -11.46
C MET A 456 6.35 10.72 -10.87
N ILE A 457 5.08 10.50 -10.52
CA ILE A 457 4.18 11.55 -10.03
C ILE A 457 4.37 11.74 -8.53
N ALA A 458 4.78 12.94 -8.12
CA ALA A 458 4.85 13.36 -6.73
C ALA A 458 3.45 13.68 -6.19
N VAL A 459 3.12 13.09 -5.04
CA VAL A 459 1.83 13.25 -4.34
C VAL A 459 1.99 13.96 -2.98
N GLN A 460 3.20 13.90 -2.40
CA GLN A 460 3.60 14.58 -1.17
C GLN A 460 4.89 15.37 -1.41
N ASP A 461 5.15 16.41 -0.62
CA ASP A 461 6.33 17.28 -0.71
C ASP A 461 6.57 17.80 -2.14
N ILE A 462 5.53 18.43 -2.69
CA ILE A 462 5.55 18.95 -4.06
C ILE A 462 6.49 20.14 -4.16
N HIS A 463 7.58 19.95 -4.89
CA HIS A 463 8.60 20.96 -5.15
C HIS A 463 8.69 21.29 -6.65
N GLU A 464 9.45 22.32 -6.97
CA GLU A 464 9.75 22.68 -8.36
C GLU A 464 10.48 21.53 -9.08
N SER A 465 10.17 21.33 -10.35
CA SER A 465 10.61 20.23 -11.21
C SER A 465 10.03 18.85 -10.93
N CYS A 466 9.09 18.70 -9.98
CA CYS A 466 8.38 17.44 -9.76
C CYS A 466 7.32 17.20 -10.85
N ALA A 467 7.19 15.97 -11.34
CA ALA A 467 6.03 15.58 -12.13
C ALA A 467 4.82 15.38 -11.21
N VAL A 468 3.66 15.91 -11.58
CA VAL A 468 2.46 15.98 -10.74
C VAL A 468 1.21 15.67 -11.56
N LEU A 469 0.18 15.16 -10.88
CA LEU A 469 -1.12 14.92 -11.46
C LEU A 469 -2.01 16.15 -11.20
N VAL A 470 -2.44 16.79 -12.28
CA VAL A 470 -3.38 17.91 -12.25
C VAL A 470 -4.79 17.35 -12.42
N VAL A 471 -5.71 17.68 -11.52
CA VAL A 471 -7.10 17.21 -11.52
C VAL A 471 -8.06 18.39 -11.46
N TRP A 472 -9.21 18.30 -12.13
CA TRP A 472 -10.27 19.28 -12.00
C TRP A 472 -11.05 19.06 -10.71
N ASP A 473 -11.14 20.09 -9.87
CA ASP A 473 -12.00 20.09 -8.70
C ASP A 473 -13.28 20.89 -8.95
N GLU A 474 -14.44 20.25 -8.79
CA GLU A 474 -15.75 20.85 -9.01
C GLU A 474 -16.15 21.82 -7.89
N GLY A 475 -15.70 21.57 -6.65
CA GLY A 475 -16.00 22.42 -5.50
C GLY A 475 -15.44 23.83 -5.68
N HIS A 476 -14.17 23.91 -6.06
CA HIS A 476 -13.48 25.17 -6.32
C HIS A 476 -13.67 25.67 -7.76
N GLY A 477 -14.07 24.81 -8.71
CA GLY A 477 -14.21 25.16 -10.13
C GLY A 477 -12.86 25.52 -10.76
N ALA A 478 -11.80 24.82 -10.36
CA ALA A 478 -10.43 25.08 -10.78
C ALA A 478 -9.61 23.79 -10.83
N TYR A 479 -8.52 23.80 -11.60
CA TYR A 479 -7.55 22.72 -11.59
C TYR A 479 -6.65 22.80 -10.36
N VAL A 480 -6.51 21.68 -9.66
CA VAL A 480 -5.68 21.51 -8.47
C VAL A 480 -4.68 20.36 -8.68
N LEU A 481 -3.56 20.36 -7.96
CA LEU A 481 -2.68 19.20 -7.93
C LEU A 481 -3.24 18.15 -6.98
N PHE A 482 -3.21 16.90 -7.39
CA PHE A 482 -3.50 15.79 -6.50
C PHE A 482 -2.40 15.68 -5.45
N SER A 483 -2.74 15.94 -4.20
CA SER A 483 -1.83 15.80 -3.06
C SER A 483 -2.54 15.13 -1.88
N THR A 484 -1.77 14.33 -1.15
CA THR A 484 -2.20 13.77 0.15
C THR A 484 -2.04 14.76 1.30
N SER A 485 -1.42 15.92 1.06
CA SER A 485 -1.29 16.97 2.06
C SER A 485 -2.63 17.68 2.29
N SER A 486 -2.84 18.17 3.51
CA SER A 486 -3.99 19.04 3.85
C SER A 486 -3.94 20.42 3.17
N THR A 487 -2.81 20.76 2.55
CA THR A 487 -2.64 22.04 1.83
C THR A 487 -3.03 21.90 0.36
N LEU A 488 -3.88 22.81 -0.12
CA LEU A 488 -4.34 22.82 -1.51
C LEU A 488 -3.31 23.49 -2.45
N TYR A 489 -3.16 22.94 -3.65
CA TYR A 489 -2.27 23.44 -4.69
C TYR A 489 -3.08 23.82 -5.95
N PHE A 490 -3.33 25.11 -6.16
CA PHE A 490 -4.11 25.61 -7.29
C PHE A 490 -3.23 25.91 -8.51
N VAL A 491 -3.61 25.39 -9.68
CA VAL A 491 -2.89 25.65 -10.92
C VAL A 491 -3.23 27.03 -11.47
N LYS A 492 -2.22 27.80 -11.88
CA LYS A 492 -2.43 29.11 -12.51
C LYS A 492 -3.16 28.97 -13.85
N GLU A 493 -4.09 29.88 -14.09
CA GLU A 493 -4.87 29.94 -15.33
C GLU A 493 -3.99 29.99 -16.59
N ARG A 494 -2.85 30.70 -16.55
CA ARG A 494 -1.89 30.72 -17.67
C ARG A 494 -1.38 29.31 -18.02
N SER A 495 -1.04 28.50 -17.02
CA SER A 495 -0.61 27.11 -17.22
C SER A 495 -1.75 26.23 -17.73
N VAL A 496 -2.97 26.43 -17.25
CA VAL A 496 -4.17 25.74 -17.75
C VAL A 496 -4.37 25.98 -19.26
N HIS A 497 -4.20 27.22 -19.71
CA HIS A 497 -4.27 27.57 -21.14
C HIS A 497 -3.14 26.94 -21.96
N LEU A 498 -1.91 26.96 -21.45
CA LEU A 498 -0.74 26.37 -22.12
C LEU A 498 -0.86 24.85 -22.28
N MET A 499 -1.52 24.17 -21.35
CA MET A 499 -1.78 22.72 -21.42
C MET A 499 -3.00 22.36 -22.27
N GLY A 500 -3.66 23.32 -22.91
CA GLY A 500 -4.86 23.08 -23.72
C GLY A 500 -6.12 22.74 -22.91
N LEU A 501 -6.09 22.93 -21.59
CA LEU A 501 -7.20 22.69 -20.67
C LEU A 501 -8.16 23.89 -20.62
N SER A 502 -8.58 24.42 -21.77
CA SER A 502 -9.48 25.58 -21.80
C SER A 502 -10.87 25.21 -21.27
N VAL A 503 -11.34 25.95 -20.26
CA VAL A 503 -12.70 25.86 -19.69
C VAL A 503 -13.66 26.74 -20.51
N ALA A 504 -13.79 26.46 -21.81
CA ALA A 504 -14.51 27.34 -22.74
C ALA A 504 -16.05 27.17 -22.74
N SER A 505 -16.63 26.30 -21.91
CA SER A 505 -18.08 26.07 -21.89
C SER A 505 -18.62 25.54 -20.55
N GLY A 506 -17.95 25.87 -19.44
CA GLY A 506 -18.37 25.42 -18.10
C GLY A 506 -18.15 23.93 -17.80
N GLN A 507 -17.56 23.17 -18.72
CA GLN A 507 -17.20 21.77 -18.55
C GLN A 507 -15.71 21.60 -18.88
N PRO A 508 -14.91 20.94 -18.02
CA PRO A 508 -13.51 20.64 -18.33
C PRO A 508 -13.45 19.65 -19.48
N LYS A 509 -12.63 19.92 -20.51
CA LYS A 509 -12.43 18.98 -21.62
C LYS A 509 -11.71 17.69 -21.20
N ARG A 510 -10.99 17.72 -20.08
CA ARG A 510 -10.21 16.58 -19.57
C ARG A 510 -10.10 16.71 -18.04
N ASN A 511 -10.52 15.67 -17.32
CA ASN A 511 -10.63 15.71 -15.86
C ASN A 511 -9.26 15.63 -15.15
N TRP A 512 -8.23 15.12 -15.82
CA TRP A 512 -6.88 15.02 -15.27
C TRP A 512 -5.78 15.02 -16.35
N LEU A 513 -4.58 15.49 -16.01
CA LEU A 513 -3.38 15.40 -16.83
C LEU A 513 -2.10 15.30 -16.02
N LEU A 514 -0.99 14.95 -16.68
CA LEU A 514 0.35 14.95 -16.10
C LEU A 514 1.12 16.20 -16.52
N ALA A 515 1.71 16.88 -15.54
CA ALA A 515 2.49 18.10 -15.76
C ALA A 515 3.73 18.11 -14.87
N THR A 516 4.68 18.99 -15.16
CA THR A 516 5.83 19.27 -14.29
C THR A 516 5.62 20.61 -13.61
N VAL A 517 5.87 20.68 -12.30
CA VAL A 517 5.81 21.94 -11.55
C VAL A 517 6.99 22.82 -11.96
N VAL A 518 6.70 24.02 -12.44
CA VAL A 518 7.72 25.02 -12.78
C VAL A 518 8.01 25.91 -11.59
N LYS A 519 6.96 26.38 -10.92
CA LYS A 519 7.08 27.35 -9.82
C LYS A 519 5.97 27.17 -8.81
N CYS A 520 6.31 27.28 -7.52
CA CYS A 520 5.35 27.17 -6.42
C CYS A 520 5.30 28.48 -5.60
N GLU A 521 4.11 29.07 -5.44
CA GLU A 521 3.92 30.34 -4.71
C GLU A 521 2.98 30.14 -3.52
N PHE A 522 3.48 30.42 -2.31
CA PHE A 522 2.67 30.36 -1.10
C PHE A 522 1.74 31.58 -0.99
N CYS A 523 0.44 31.33 -0.80
CA CYS A 523 -0.61 32.34 -0.80
C CYS A 523 -1.52 32.20 0.43
N GLN A 524 -2.17 33.30 0.80
CA GLN A 524 -3.19 33.32 1.85
C GLN A 524 -4.39 34.16 1.39
N ILE A 525 -5.60 33.66 1.66
CA ILE A 525 -6.85 34.34 1.32
C ILE A 525 -7.06 35.55 2.24
N LYS A 526 -7.17 36.74 1.64
CA LYS A 526 -7.43 38.01 2.33
C LYS A 526 -8.84 38.57 2.14
N LYS A 527 -9.63 37.99 1.23
CA LYS A 527 -10.99 38.45 0.88
C LYS A 527 -11.99 37.30 1.00
N LEU A 528 -13.19 37.58 1.53
CA LEU A 528 -14.27 36.59 1.66
C LEU A 528 -14.71 36.08 0.29
N ASP A 529 -15.00 37.02 -0.63
CA ASP A 529 -15.28 36.70 -2.02
C ASP A 529 -13.97 36.56 -2.81
N ASN A 530 -13.57 35.31 -3.04
CA ASN A 530 -12.35 34.97 -3.76
C ASN A 530 -12.63 33.90 -4.80
N ARG A 531 -11.87 33.95 -5.89
CA ARG A 531 -12.01 33.04 -7.03
C ARG A 531 -11.79 31.55 -6.74
N TYR A 532 -11.21 31.22 -5.57
CA TYR A 532 -10.97 29.84 -5.15
C TYR A 532 -12.06 29.33 -4.21
N LYS A 533 -13.03 30.17 -3.83
CA LYS A 533 -14.12 29.84 -2.90
C LYS A 533 -13.62 29.29 -1.56
N LEU A 534 -12.47 29.76 -1.10
CA LEU A 534 -11.87 29.34 0.18
C LEU A 534 -12.23 30.32 1.31
N PRO A 535 -12.29 29.88 2.57
CA PRO A 535 -12.47 30.77 3.72
C PRO A 535 -11.37 31.83 3.86
N LEU A 536 -11.68 32.92 4.58
CA LEU A 536 -10.68 33.92 4.96
C LEU A 536 -9.56 33.29 5.79
N GLY A 537 -8.31 33.70 5.51
CA GLY A 537 -7.15 33.25 6.25
C GLY A 537 -6.59 31.88 5.83
N THR A 538 -7.29 31.13 4.98
CA THR A 538 -6.79 29.85 4.45
C THR A 538 -5.49 30.05 3.67
N ARG A 539 -4.50 29.19 3.97
CA ARG A 539 -3.18 29.15 3.33
C ARG A 539 -3.17 28.04 2.28
N PHE A 540 -2.61 28.34 1.11
CA PHE A 540 -2.58 27.42 -0.02
C PHE A 540 -1.42 27.76 -0.95
N TYR A 541 -1.07 26.85 -1.85
CA TYR A 541 -0.07 27.09 -2.88
C TYR A 541 -0.72 27.39 -4.23
N ARG A 542 -0.12 28.31 -4.98
CA ARG A 542 -0.45 28.59 -6.37
C ARG A 542 0.71 28.16 -7.24
N VAL A 543 0.44 27.25 -8.18
CA VAL A 543 1.49 26.54 -8.91
C VAL A 543 1.44 26.85 -10.40
N GLU A 544 2.59 27.12 -10.99
CA GLU A 544 2.80 27.09 -12.44
C GLU A 544 3.27 25.71 -12.84
N VAL A 545 2.64 25.16 -13.87
CA VAL A 545 2.97 23.83 -14.40
C VAL A 545 3.14 23.90 -15.91
N ASP A 546 3.96 23.01 -16.44
CA ASP A 546 4.19 22.80 -17.87
C ASP A 546 3.85 21.36 -18.28
N PRO A 547 3.42 21.11 -19.53
CA PRO A 547 3.16 19.76 -20.02
C PRO A 547 4.39 18.85 -19.83
N LEU A 548 4.19 17.65 -19.26
CA LEU A 548 5.27 16.69 -19.09
C LEU A 548 5.70 16.15 -20.47
N PRO A 549 6.96 16.36 -20.93
CA PRO A 549 7.43 15.82 -22.19
C PRO A 549 7.62 14.31 -22.05
N MET A 550 6.61 13.55 -22.44
CA MET A 550 6.73 12.10 -22.62
C MET A 550 7.52 11.86 -23.90
N ASP A 551 8.79 11.42 -23.80
CA ASP A 551 9.61 11.01 -24.93
C ASP A 551 8.90 9.85 -25.66
N SER A 552 8.11 10.20 -26.67
CA SER A 552 7.32 9.26 -27.45
C SER A 552 8.20 8.57 -28.48
N THR A 553 9.11 7.70 -28.04
CA THR A 553 9.72 6.67 -28.88
C THR A 553 9.01 5.34 -28.69
N SER A 554 7.75 5.30 -29.09
CA SER A 554 7.05 4.11 -29.57
C SER A 554 5.81 4.53 -30.36
N GLY A 555 5.99 4.58 -31.70
CA GLY A 555 4.96 4.44 -32.71
C GLY A 555 3.58 5.06 -32.47
N THR A 556 3.43 6.35 -32.78
CA THR A 556 2.18 6.83 -33.36
C THR A 556 2.49 7.48 -34.69
N GLY A 557 1.98 6.86 -35.75
CA GLY A 557 2.07 7.38 -37.11
C GLY A 557 1.56 8.81 -37.14
N ARG A 558 2.46 9.72 -37.53
CA ARG A 558 2.06 10.95 -38.19
C ARG A 558 1.16 10.55 -39.36
N ARG A 559 -0.15 10.63 -39.20
CA ARG A 559 -1.06 10.88 -40.33
C ARG A 559 -0.71 12.28 -40.85
N ARG A 560 0.29 12.36 -41.73
CA ARG A 560 0.36 13.40 -42.73
C ARG A 560 -0.88 13.22 -43.61
N GLY A 561 -1.80 14.16 -43.51
CA GLY A 561 -2.81 14.34 -44.54
C GLY A 561 -2.11 14.88 -45.79
N ASP A 562 -1.67 13.99 -46.66
CA ASP A 562 -1.41 14.34 -48.05
C ASP A 562 -2.76 14.33 -48.78
N SER A 563 -3.27 15.54 -48.99
CA SER A 563 -4.30 15.83 -49.97
C SER A 563 -3.70 15.70 -51.37
N ALA A 564 -3.79 14.51 -51.96
CA ALA A 564 -3.60 14.32 -53.39
C ALA A 564 -4.97 14.20 -54.07
N THR A 565 -5.47 15.35 -54.51
CA THR A 565 -6.59 15.49 -55.44
C THR A 565 -6.28 14.73 -56.73
N THR A 566 -7.07 13.72 -57.05
CA THR A 566 -7.10 13.11 -58.38
C THR A 566 -8.54 13.06 -58.88
N ARG A 567 -8.84 13.89 -59.89
CA ARG A 567 -9.69 13.62 -61.06
C ARG A 567 -9.86 14.91 -61.90
N PRO A 568 -10.13 14.82 -63.21
CA PRO A 568 -10.20 13.63 -64.07
C PRO A 568 -8.92 13.39 -64.88
#